data_AF-A0A959HCK1-F1
#
_entry.id   AF-A0A959HCK1-F1
#
_cell.length_a   1.000
_cell.length_b   1.000
_cell.length_c   1.000
_cell.angle_alpha   90.00
_cell.angle_beta   90.00
_cell.angle_gamma   90.00
#
_symmetry.space_group_name_H-M   'P 1'
#
loop_
_entity.id
_entity.type
_entity.pdbx_description
1 polymer ?
#
loop_
_entity_poly.entity_id
_entity_poly.type
_entity_poly.pdbx_seq_one_letter_code
_entity_poly.pdbx_strand_id
1 'polypeptide(L)'
;CLSHTDMKIPDRGNYYSVNQGYYLKFDVEMRRYIDHCSDLNLRLRYIGSMVSDIHRILFQGGIFMYPNTRKYPQGKLRLVYECNPLSFIVEQAGGKAITCQLERVLELPVEHLHQRITIAIGSPAMVEEMKEFVERYSAAPTFK
;
A
#
# COMPACT_ATOMS: atom_id res chain seq x y z
N CYS A 1 24.81 -13.72 -15.65
CA CYS A 1 24.33 -12.47 -16.30
C CYS A 1 23.24 -11.86 -15.43
N LEU A 2 23.17 -10.53 -15.34
CA LEU A 2 22.07 -9.83 -14.66
C LEU A 2 20.87 -9.74 -15.61
N SER A 3 19.67 -10.13 -15.15
CA SER A 3 18.48 -10.21 -16.02
C SER A 3 17.72 -8.89 -16.16
N HIS A 4 17.76 -8.02 -15.14
CA HIS A 4 17.04 -6.74 -15.13
C HIS A 4 17.88 -5.68 -14.41
N THR A 5 18.63 -4.90 -15.17
CA THR A 5 19.37 -3.72 -14.70
C THR A 5 18.43 -2.53 -14.53
N ASP A 6 18.68 -1.68 -13.52
CA ASP A 6 18.00 -0.38 -13.32
C ASP A 6 16.47 -0.44 -13.44
N MET A 7 15.87 -1.46 -12.81
CA MET A 7 14.43 -1.66 -12.82
C MET A 7 13.68 -0.39 -12.37
N LYS A 8 12.72 0.03 -13.19
CA LYS A 8 11.81 1.13 -12.89
C LYS A 8 10.38 0.64 -12.84
N ILE A 9 9.68 0.99 -11.77
CA ILE A 9 8.26 0.71 -11.64
C ILE A 9 7.46 1.61 -12.59
N PRO A 10 6.41 1.10 -13.26
CA PRO A 10 5.52 1.94 -14.03
C PRO A 10 4.81 2.99 -13.16
N ASP A 11 4.61 4.20 -13.71
CA ASP A 11 3.94 5.31 -13.01
C ASP A 11 2.51 4.96 -12.58
N ARG A 12 1.79 4.21 -13.42
CA ARG A 12 0.47 3.63 -13.17
C ARG A 12 0.43 2.20 -13.68
N GLY A 13 -0.38 1.35 -13.06
CA GLY A 13 -0.68 0.00 -13.55
C GLY A 13 -2.17 -0.30 -13.53
N ASN A 14 -2.53 -1.49 -14.01
CA ASN A 14 -3.92 -1.95 -14.08
C ASN A 14 -4.26 -2.96 -12.97
N TYR A 15 -3.47 -3.00 -11.90
CA TYR A 15 -3.59 -3.98 -10.83
C TYR A 15 -3.72 -3.31 -9.47
N TYR A 16 -4.60 -3.86 -8.64
CA TYR A 16 -4.62 -3.57 -7.21
C TYR A 16 -4.60 -4.88 -6.43
N SER A 17 -3.91 -4.86 -5.30
CA SER A 17 -3.65 -6.04 -4.48
C SER A 17 -4.04 -5.75 -3.04
N VAL A 18 -5.10 -6.41 -2.57
CA VAL A 18 -5.61 -6.26 -1.21
C VAL A 18 -6.42 -7.50 -0.84
N ASN A 19 -6.40 -7.89 0.43
CA ASN A 19 -7.25 -8.97 0.91
C ASN A 19 -8.71 -8.50 1.08
N GLN A 20 -9.53 -8.65 0.04
CA GLN A 20 -10.95 -8.28 0.11
C GLN A 20 -11.78 -9.13 1.09
N GLY A 21 -11.26 -10.23 1.63
CA GLY A 21 -11.90 -10.95 2.74
C GLY A 21 -12.02 -10.10 4.01
N TYR A 22 -11.28 -8.99 4.10
CA TYR A 22 -11.40 -7.99 5.16
C TYR A 22 -12.12 -6.71 4.74
N TYR A 23 -12.75 -6.66 3.56
CA TYR A 23 -13.37 -5.44 3.02
C TYR A 23 -14.28 -4.72 4.02
N LEU A 24 -15.22 -5.43 4.66
CA LEU A 24 -16.13 -4.86 5.66
C LEU A 24 -15.45 -4.43 6.98
N LYS A 25 -14.17 -4.76 7.17
CA LYS A 25 -13.37 -4.43 8.35
C LYS A 25 -12.41 -3.28 8.10
N PHE A 26 -12.29 -2.81 6.86
CA PHE A 26 -11.51 -1.64 6.50
C PHE A 26 -12.29 -0.36 6.79
N ASP A 27 -11.56 0.73 6.99
CA ASP A 27 -12.13 2.05 7.15
C ASP A 27 -12.79 2.53 5.85
N VAL A 28 -13.58 3.61 5.94
CA VAL A 28 -14.46 4.04 4.85
C VAL A 28 -13.66 4.45 3.62
N GLU A 29 -12.62 5.25 3.82
CA GLU A 29 -11.70 5.73 2.80
C GLU A 29 -11.07 4.60 1.98
N MET A 30 -10.64 3.52 2.65
CA MET A 30 -10.06 2.36 1.99
C MET A 30 -11.09 1.59 1.19
N ARG A 31 -12.31 1.42 1.73
CA ARG A 31 -13.41 0.82 0.98
C ARG A 31 -13.75 1.65 -0.27
N ARG A 32 -13.81 2.97 -0.15
CA ARG A 32 -14.07 3.88 -1.28
C ARG A 32 -13.00 3.76 -2.36
N TYR A 33 -11.72 3.68 -1.99
CA TYR A 33 -10.66 3.49 -2.97
C TYR A 33 -10.73 2.10 -3.66
N ILE A 34 -11.07 1.05 -2.92
CA ILE A 34 -11.27 -0.30 -3.48
C ILE A 34 -12.47 -0.31 -4.45
N ASP A 35 -13.58 0.33 -4.08
CA ASP A 35 -14.76 0.47 -4.95
C ASP A 35 -14.38 1.20 -6.25
N HIS A 36 -13.65 2.31 -6.14
CA HIS A 36 -13.14 3.07 -7.28
C HIS A 36 -12.22 2.23 -8.18
N CYS A 37 -11.32 1.43 -7.62
CA CYS A 37 -10.49 0.49 -8.39
C CYS A 37 -11.37 -0.51 -9.17
N SER A 38 -12.47 -0.95 -8.58
CA SER A 38 -13.41 -1.86 -9.22
C SER A 38 -14.20 -1.15 -10.34
N ASP A 39 -14.66 0.08 -10.11
CA ASP A 39 -15.39 0.88 -11.10
C ASP A 39 -14.52 1.18 -12.33
N LEU A 40 -13.22 1.41 -12.13
CA LEU A 40 -12.23 1.55 -13.21
C LEU A 40 -11.86 0.22 -13.89
N ASN A 41 -12.47 -0.91 -13.51
CA ASN A 41 -12.17 -2.25 -14.02
C ASN A 41 -10.69 -2.66 -13.85
N LEU A 42 -10.03 -2.19 -12.78
CA LEU A 42 -8.69 -2.65 -12.45
C LEU A 42 -8.72 -4.13 -12.04
N ARG A 43 -7.62 -4.85 -12.30
CA ARG A 43 -7.51 -6.28 -12.02
C ARG A 43 -7.11 -6.51 -10.56
N LEU A 44 -8.00 -7.10 -9.78
CA LEU A 44 -7.65 -7.62 -8.45
C LEU A 44 -6.68 -8.80 -8.59
N ARG A 45 -5.52 -8.69 -7.93
CA ARG A 45 -4.57 -9.79 -7.77
C ARG A 45 -4.00 -9.78 -6.36
N TYR A 46 -4.34 -10.78 -5.57
CA TYR A 46 -3.83 -10.94 -4.21
C TYR A 46 -3.29 -12.37 -4.05
N ILE A 47 -1.96 -12.51 -4.05
CA ILE A 47 -1.30 -13.81 -3.88
C ILE A 47 -1.33 -14.23 -2.40
N GLY A 48 -1.31 -13.25 -1.49
CA GLY A 48 -1.22 -13.51 -0.05
C GLY A 48 0.22 -13.58 0.47
N SER A 49 1.19 -13.24 -0.37
CA SER A 49 2.61 -13.08 -0.04
C SER A 49 3.03 -11.67 -0.45
N MET A 50 3.37 -10.83 0.54
CA MET A 50 3.73 -9.43 0.31
C MET A 50 4.87 -9.29 -0.72
N VAL A 51 5.90 -10.14 -0.59
CA VAL A 51 7.04 -10.15 -1.51
C VAL A 51 6.60 -10.48 -2.94
N SER A 52 5.73 -11.49 -3.11
CA SER A 52 5.27 -11.92 -4.43
C SER A 52 4.34 -10.89 -5.09
N ASP A 53 3.47 -10.25 -4.31
CA ASP A 53 2.59 -9.20 -4.81
C ASP A 53 3.36 -7.93 -5.19
N ILE A 54 4.35 -7.50 -4.38
CA ILE A 54 5.20 -6.35 -4.70
C ILE A 54 6.14 -6.65 -5.87
N HIS A 55 6.70 -7.86 -5.95
CA HIS A 55 7.53 -8.26 -7.08
C HIS A 55 6.76 -8.11 -8.39
N ARG A 56 5.50 -8.55 -8.47
CA ARG A 56 4.65 -8.34 -9.65
C ARG A 56 4.44 -6.86 -9.96
N ILE A 57 4.15 -6.05 -8.93
CA ILE A 57 3.91 -4.61 -9.06
C ILE A 57 5.15 -3.88 -9.60
N LEU A 58 6.36 -4.27 -9.21
CA LEU A 58 7.59 -3.69 -9.74
C LEU A 58 7.70 -3.80 -11.28
N PHE A 59 7.18 -4.88 -11.87
CA PHE A 59 7.19 -5.06 -13.33
C PHE A 59 5.94 -4.52 -14.03
N GLN A 60 4.76 -4.76 -13.45
CA GLN A 60 3.48 -4.54 -14.13
C GLN A 60 2.81 -3.22 -13.73
N GLY A 61 3.37 -2.53 -12.74
CA GLY A 61 2.70 -1.43 -12.05
C GLY A 61 1.49 -1.92 -11.24
N GLY A 62 0.90 -0.99 -10.50
CA GLY A 62 -0.22 -1.27 -9.62
C GLY A 62 0.04 -0.82 -8.18
N ILE A 63 -0.89 -1.16 -7.30
CA ILE A 63 -0.79 -0.85 -5.87
C ILE A 63 -1.02 -2.10 -5.02
N PHE A 64 -0.21 -2.29 -3.99
CA PHE A 64 -0.44 -3.24 -2.92
C PHE A 64 -0.86 -2.49 -1.67
N MET A 65 -1.92 -2.97 -1.02
CA MET A 65 -2.48 -2.36 0.17
C MET A 65 -2.66 -3.41 1.27
N TYR A 66 -2.21 -3.05 2.47
CA TYR A 66 -2.48 -3.75 3.70
C TYR A 66 -2.99 -2.75 4.75
N PRO A 67 -4.25 -2.31 4.62
CA PRO A 67 -4.81 -1.32 5.54
C PRO A 67 -5.05 -1.93 6.92
N ASN A 68 -5.31 -1.04 7.88
CA ASN A 68 -5.75 -1.44 9.20
C ASN A 68 -7.12 -2.14 9.14
N THR A 69 -7.38 -2.92 10.18
CA THR A 69 -8.70 -3.53 10.39
C THR A 69 -9.09 -3.35 11.84
N ARG A 70 -10.37 -3.57 12.18
CA ARG A 70 -10.83 -3.58 13.58
C ARG A 70 -9.98 -4.45 14.53
N LYS A 71 -9.42 -5.56 14.04
CA LYS A 71 -8.56 -6.47 14.83
C LYS A 71 -7.10 -5.99 14.89
N TYR A 72 -6.66 -5.27 13.87
CA TYR A 72 -5.27 -4.83 13.69
C TYR A 72 -5.29 -3.32 13.37
N PRO A 73 -5.55 -2.45 14.36
CA PRO A 73 -5.72 -1.02 14.14
C PRO A 73 -4.42 -0.34 13.68
N GLN A 74 -3.27 -0.84 14.08
CA GLN A 74 -1.95 -0.40 13.60
C GLN A 74 -1.46 -1.16 12.36
N GLY A 75 -2.34 -1.93 11.70
CA GLY A 75 -1.93 -2.86 10.65
C GLY A 75 -1.28 -4.14 11.19
N LYS A 76 -0.87 -5.01 10.26
CA LYS A 76 -0.43 -6.39 10.56
C LYS A 76 1.04 -6.66 10.23
N LEU A 77 1.61 -5.91 9.30
CA LEU A 77 2.97 -6.09 8.79
C LEU A 77 3.95 -5.33 9.67
N ARG A 78 5.18 -5.83 9.81
CA ARG A 78 6.20 -5.25 10.68
C ARG A 78 7.06 -4.25 9.93
N LEU A 79 7.27 -3.10 10.57
CA LEU A 79 8.03 -1.99 10.03
C LEU A 79 9.46 -2.42 9.65
N VAL A 80 10.19 -2.99 10.59
CA VAL A 80 11.65 -3.18 10.48
C VAL A 80 12.05 -4.17 9.39
N TYR A 81 11.37 -5.31 9.28
CA TYR A 81 11.83 -6.44 8.46
C TYR A 81 10.81 -6.91 7.40
N GLU A 82 9.65 -6.25 7.28
CA GLU A 82 8.72 -6.48 6.16
C GLU A 82 8.54 -5.19 5.35
N CYS A 83 8.12 -4.10 6.00
CA CYS A 83 7.77 -2.86 5.31
C CYS A 83 8.99 -2.05 4.85
N ASN A 84 9.97 -1.79 5.72
CA ASN A 84 11.14 -0.98 5.38
C ASN A 84 11.95 -1.56 4.21
N PRO A 85 12.31 -2.86 4.19
CA PRO A 85 13.10 -3.40 3.09
C PRO A 85 12.39 -3.31 1.74
N LEU A 86 11.09 -3.60 1.70
CA LEU A 86 10.32 -3.58 0.46
C LEU A 86 9.99 -2.15 0.00
N SER A 87 9.75 -1.23 0.95
CA SER A 87 9.59 0.20 0.67
C SER A 87 10.86 0.79 0.07
N PHE A 88 12.02 0.45 0.63
CA PHE A 88 13.31 0.88 0.07
C PHE A 88 13.48 0.42 -1.38
N ILE A 89 13.22 -0.86 -1.68
CA ILE A 89 13.31 -1.38 -3.06
C ILE A 89 12.36 -0.63 -4.01
N VAL A 90 11.10 -0.43 -3.60
CA VAL A 90 10.10 0.23 -4.45
C VAL A 90 10.43 1.70 -4.65
N GLU A 91 10.87 2.44 -3.63
CA GLU A 91 11.29 3.84 -3.77
C GLU A 91 12.52 3.98 -4.67
N GLN A 92 13.51 3.09 -4.57
CA GLN A 92 14.67 3.08 -5.49
C GLN A 92 14.27 2.78 -6.94
N ALA A 93 13.21 2.01 -7.16
CA ALA A 93 12.62 1.76 -8.47
C ALA A 93 11.76 2.95 -8.98
N GLY A 94 11.61 4.03 -8.21
CA GLY A 94 10.80 5.22 -8.55
C GLY A 94 9.35 5.15 -8.09
N GLY A 95 9.00 4.19 -7.24
CA GLY A 95 7.66 4.02 -6.67
C GLY A 95 7.45 4.84 -5.40
N LYS A 96 6.29 4.65 -4.77
CA LYS A 96 5.95 5.23 -3.46
C LYS A 96 5.53 4.17 -2.46
N ALA A 97 5.81 4.41 -1.19
CA ALA A 97 5.36 3.60 -0.06
C ALA A 97 4.94 4.52 1.10
N ILE A 98 3.65 4.49 1.45
CA ILE A 98 3.09 5.29 2.54
C ILE A 98 2.22 4.43 3.46
N THR A 99 2.00 4.89 4.69
CA THR A 99 0.97 4.32 5.58
C THR A 99 -0.42 4.75 5.13
N CYS A 100 -1.46 4.10 5.64
CA CYS A 100 -2.83 4.58 5.50
C CYS A 100 -3.09 5.91 6.23
N GLN A 101 -2.16 6.34 7.08
CA GLN A 101 -2.15 7.65 7.74
C GLN A 101 -1.34 8.70 6.95
N LEU A 102 -0.95 8.37 5.70
CA LEU A 102 -0.28 9.26 4.75
C LEU A 102 1.17 9.62 5.10
N GLU A 103 1.79 8.86 6.01
CA GLU A 103 3.19 9.03 6.38
C GLU A 103 4.08 8.19 5.45
N ARG A 104 5.24 8.69 5.05
CA ARG A 104 6.20 7.93 4.24
C ARG A 104 6.82 6.82 5.10
N VAL A 105 6.76 5.57 4.62
CA VAL A 105 7.17 4.40 5.43
C VAL A 105 8.62 4.51 5.91
N LEU A 106 9.52 4.97 5.04
CA LEU A 106 10.95 5.10 5.36
C LEU A 106 11.29 6.29 6.28
N GLU A 107 10.33 7.16 6.59
CA GLU A 107 10.51 8.29 7.53
C GLU A 107 9.99 7.97 8.93
N LEU A 108 9.28 6.85 9.10
CA LEU A 108 8.73 6.47 10.39
C LEU A 108 9.85 6.11 11.39
N PRO A 109 9.78 6.63 12.63
CA PRO A 109 10.69 6.18 13.67
C PRO A 109 10.41 4.72 14.04
N VAL A 110 11.47 3.97 14.29
CA VAL A 110 11.38 2.61 14.83
C VAL A 110 11.41 2.69 16.35
N GLU A 111 10.26 2.47 16.98
CA GLU A 111 10.12 2.48 18.43
C GLU A 111 10.46 1.11 19.05
N HIS A 112 10.16 0.01 18.34
CA HIS A 112 10.41 -1.34 18.80
C HIS A 112 10.54 -2.33 17.63
N LEU A 113 11.26 -3.44 17.87
CA LEU A 113 11.63 -4.42 16.83
C LEU A 113 10.43 -4.99 16.06
N HIS A 114 9.31 -5.24 16.74
CA HIS A 114 8.11 -5.86 16.16
C HIS A 114 6.97 -4.86 15.89
N GLN A 115 7.30 -3.57 15.77
CA GLN A 115 6.33 -2.51 15.45
C GLN A 115 5.58 -2.83 14.17
N ARG A 116 4.25 -2.70 14.22
CA ARG A 116 3.38 -2.96 13.07
C ARG A 116 2.87 -1.67 12.47
N ILE A 117 2.72 -1.67 11.16
CA ILE A 117 2.17 -0.55 10.41
C ILE A 117 1.16 -1.03 9.36
N THR A 118 0.36 -0.08 8.88
CA THR A 118 -0.37 -0.19 7.62
C THR A 118 0.54 0.16 6.46
N ILE A 119 0.22 -0.28 5.24
CA ILE A 119 1.03 0.08 4.07
C ILE A 119 0.20 0.14 2.79
N ALA A 120 0.48 1.14 1.97
CA ALA A 120 0.12 1.24 0.56
C ALA A 120 1.39 1.52 -0.25
N ILE A 121 1.70 0.67 -1.21
CA ILE A 121 3.00 0.65 -1.89
C ILE A 121 2.85 0.25 -3.36
N GLY A 122 3.57 0.94 -4.25
CA GLY A 122 3.61 0.61 -5.67
C GLY A 122 3.76 1.83 -6.57
N SER A 123 3.03 1.81 -7.69
CA SER A 123 2.99 2.84 -8.73
C SER A 123 2.64 4.22 -8.15
N PRO A 124 3.47 5.26 -8.38
CA PRO A 124 3.29 6.59 -7.80
C PRO A 124 1.89 7.18 -8.00
N ALA A 125 1.34 7.12 -9.21
CA ALA A 125 0.03 7.69 -9.50
C ALA A 125 -1.10 7.01 -8.74
N MET A 126 -1.00 5.69 -8.52
CA MET A 126 -2.02 4.95 -7.78
C MET A 126 -1.93 5.16 -6.27
N VAL A 127 -0.70 5.29 -5.74
CA VAL A 127 -0.48 5.63 -4.32
C VAL A 127 -0.99 7.04 -4.02
N GLU A 128 -0.79 8.00 -4.92
CA GLU A 128 -1.34 9.35 -4.78
C GLU A 128 -2.88 9.36 -4.87
N GLU A 129 -3.45 8.63 -5.83
CA GLU A 129 -4.90 8.48 -5.94
C GLU A 129 -5.50 7.88 -4.66
N MET A 130 -4.88 6.85 -4.07
CA MET A 130 -5.31 6.30 -2.79
C MET A 130 -5.24 7.34 -1.66
N LYS A 131 -4.16 8.13 -1.61
CA LYS A 131 -4.01 9.22 -0.65
C LYS A 131 -5.13 10.26 -0.77
N GLU A 132 -5.51 10.67 -1.98
CA GLU A 132 -6.63 11.59 -2.19
C GLU A 132 -7.95 11.04 -1.63
N PHE A 133 -8.16 9.73 -1.69
CA PHE A 133 -9.34 9.08 -1.08
C PHE A 133 -9.28 9.12 0.45
N VAL A 134 -8.11 8.89 1.05
CA VAL A 134 -7.93 9.05 2.50
C VAL A 134 -8.24 10.48 2.91
N GLU A 135 -7.63 11.48 2.27
CA GLU A 135 -7.87 12.89 2.58
C GLU A 135 -9.33 13.30 2.42
N ARG A 136 -10.03 12.75 1.42
CA ARG A 136 -11.44 13.07 1.15
C ARG A 136 -12.42 12.43 2.13
N TYR A 137 -12.12 11.22 2.62
CA TYR A 137 -13.09 10.40 3.36
C TYR A 137 -12.70 10.10 4.80
N SER A 138 -11.47 10.37 5.23
CA SER A 138 -11.12 10.39 6.64
C SER A 138 -11.91 11.51 7.31
N ALA A 139 -12.79 11.16 8.25
CA ALA A 139 -13.59 12.14 8.97
C ALA A 139 -12.66 13.21 9.56
N ALA A 140 -12.94 14.49 9.26
CA ALA A 140 -12.32 15.60 9.96
C ALA A 140 -12.39 15.32 11.47
N PRO A 141 -11.33 15.64 12.26
CA PRO A 141 -11.29 15.30 13.66
C PRO A 141 -12.56 15.83 14.33
N THR A 142 -13.31 14.92 14.97
CA THR A 142 -14.37 15.29 15.89
C THR A 142 -13.69 16.05 17.03
N PHE A 143 -13.66 17.38 16.91
CA PHE A 143 -13.27 18.24 18.01
C PHE A 143 -14.23 17.92 19.16
N LYS A 144 -13.66 17.42 20.27
CA LYS A 144 -14.33 17.38 21.56
C LYS A 144 -14.50 18.79 22.09
#